data_AF-A0A960SZW8-F1
#
_entry.id   AF-A0A960SZW8-F1
#
_cell.length_a   1.000
_cell.length_b   1.000
_cell.length_c   1.000
_cell.angle_alpha   90.00
_cell.angle_beta   90.00
_cell.angle_gamma   90.00
#
_symmetry.space_group_name_H-M   'P 1'
#
loop_
_entity.id
_entity.type
_entity.pdbx_description
1 polymer ?
#
loop_
_entity_poly.entity_id
_entity_poly.type
_entity_poly.pdbx_seq_one_letter_code
_entity_poly.pdbx_strand_id
1 'polypeptide(L)'
;MLVACWAFAGGLVGAADEYTFESLAADAPLPGQDGWQAEPAEGDADVILDLSGNGTKVARHVQTDVPQLTATLARSNDAGFNFLPFEGTETKAVIQFEATGENVAMLALGRDRNGDGLLRAGDGEIGPCFGVFDRNLAIQEANLGTIYLDNFNQGGGDGNSGNDWYRLQLRMDFTAGSGDGIGSLYFKNLNQGDKSFHIVSGMVNRPLGLLGMAADAGPSRWDAMCLRLLSNGNSVPSIDNIIPNGTTLRVTGTALADGWMTISWRGGTGPYQLQRSGSLEEMSWENEGDPVEATTLQTPVSAARMFFRITQP
;
A
#
# COMPACT_ATOMS: atom_id res chain seq x y z
N MET A 1 -9.05 13.09 -11.69
CA MET A 1 -7.76 13.74 -12.01
C MET A 1 -7.73 14.13 -13.49
N LEU A 2 -7.25 15.33 -13.82
CA LEU A 2 -7.16 15.85 -15.20
C LEU A 2 -5.73 15.67 -15.72
N VAL A 3 -5.52 15.16 -16.93
CA VAL A 3 -4.22 15.24 -17.61
C VAL A 3 -4.38 15.98 -18.94
N ALA A 4 -3.63 17.08 -19.07
CA ALA A 4 -3.43 17.75 -20.35
C ALA A 4 -2.22 17.15 -21.04
N CYS A 5 -2.44 16.33 -22.07
CA CYS A 5 -1.36 15.83 -22.91
C CYS A 5 -0.92 16.93 -23.88
N TRP A 6 0.11 17.67 -23.51
CA TRP A 6 0.92 18.41 -24.46
C TRP A 6 2.07 17.51 -24.89
N ALA A 7 2.34 17.40 -26.19
CA ALA A 7 3.49 16.68 -26.72
C ALA A 7 4.79 17.41 -26.33
N PHE A 8 5.22 17.24 -25.07
CA PHE A 8 6.55 17.61 -24.59
C PHE A 8 7.16 16.39 -23.91
N ALA A 9 8.37 16.02 -24.35
CA ALA A 9 9.19 14.96 -23.78
C ALA A 9 9.84 15.40 -22.45
N GLY A 10 9.05 15.92 -21.51
CA GLY A 10 9.48 16.31 -20.17
C GLY A 10 8.73 15.49 -19.13
N GLY A 11 9.39 14.52 -18.50
CA GLY A 11 8.80 13.70 -17.45
C GLY A 11 8.47 14.54 -16.22
N LEU A 12 7.20 14.60 -15.85
CA LEU A 12 6.79 14.99 -14.51
C LEU A 12 7.30 13.90 -13.55
N VAL A 13 8.24 14.24 -12.66
CA VAL A 13 8.62 13.36 -11.55
C VAL A 13 7.45 13.39 -10.57
N GLY A 14 6.55 12.43 -10.73
CA GLY A 14 5.43 12.23 -9.83
C GLY A 14 5.88 11.68 -8.49
N ALA A 15 5.08 11.91 -7.45
CA ALA A 15 5.07 11.07 -6.25
C ALA A 15 5.07 9.59 -6.69
N ALA A 16 5.90 8.77 -6.03
CA ALA A 16 5.94 7.34 -6.30
C ALA A 16 4.72 6.72 -5.61
N ASP A 17 3.79 6.20 -6.42
CA ASP A 17 2.56 5.57 -5.90
C ASP A 17 2.86 4.22 -5.22
N GLU A 18 4.06 3.68 -5.43
CA GLU A 18 4.53 2.40 -4.89
C GLU A 18 5.98 2.56 -4.42
N TYR A 19 6.26 2.10 -3.22
CA TYR A 19 7.60 1.93 -2.68
C TYR A 19 8.08 0.52 -2.98
N THR A 20 9.25 0.42 -3.62
CA THR A 20 9.96 -0.84 -3.80
C THR A 20 11.37 -0.69 -3.24
N PHE A 21 12.00 -1.80 -2.87
CA PHE A 21 13.36 -1.78 -2.32
C PHE A 21 14.43 -1.86 -3.43
N GLU A 22 14.05 -1.74 -4.70
CA GLU A 22 14.92 -1.99 -5.85
C GLU A 22 16.10 -1.02 -5.95
N SER A 23 15.93 0.22 -5.50
CA SER A 23 16.99 1.23 -5.46
C SER A 23 18.01 1.01 -4.33
N LEU A 24 17.70 0.15 -3.35
CA LEU A 24 18.50 -0.05 -2.15
C LEU A 24 19.61 -1.09 -2.37
N ALA A 25 20.65 -1.07 -1.56
CA ALA A 25 21.70 -2.08 -1.58
C ALA A 25 21.15 -3.39 -0.99
N ALA A 26 21.26 -4.48 -1.75
CA ALA A 26 20.92 -5.82 -1.27
C ALA A 26 22.00 -6.35 -0.31
N ASP A 27 21.61 -7.30 0.53
CA ASP A 27 22.43 -7.94 1.57
C ASP A 27 23.03 -6.91 2.55
N ALA A 28 22.25 -5.88 2.85
CA ALA A 28 22.63 -4.79 3.75
C ALA A 28 21.47 -4.39 4.68
N PRO A 29 21.76 -3.84 5.87
CA PRO A 29 20.74 -3.35 6.80
C PRO A 29 19.80 -2.37 6.12
N LEU A 30 18.50 -2.54 6.32
CA LEU A 30 17.48 -1.58 5.88
C LEU A 30 17.63 -0.22 6.60
N PRO A 31 17.84 -0.16 7.94
CA PRO A 31 18.13 1.10 8.61
C PRO A 31 19.31 1.84 8.00
N GLY A 32 19.13 3.15 7.77
CA GLY A 32 20.13 4.02 7.15
C GLY A 32 20.09 4.04 5.62
N GLN A 33 19.28 3.21 4.97
CA GLN A 33 19.01 3.29 3.54
C GLN A 33 17.73 4.09 3.30
N ASP A 34 17.78 5.08 2.41
CA ASP A 34 16.60 5.82 1.93
C ASP A 34 15.65 6.31 3.06
N GLY A 35 16.23 6.83 4.15
CA GLY A 35 15.47 7.39 5.27
C GLY A 35 14.82 6.37 6.21
N TRP A 36 15.04 5.06 6.02
CA TRP A 36 14.61 4.04 6.98
C TRP A 36 15.37 4.16 8.30
N GLN A 37 14.64 4.04 9.41
CA GLN A 37 15.16 4.02 10.76
C GLN A 37 14.62 2.80 11.51
N ALA A 38 15.37 2.28 12.47
CA ALA A 38 14.92 1.22 13.38
C ALA A 38 14.68 1.78 14.78
N GLU A 39 13.68 1.25 15.48
CA GLU A 39 13.48 1.56 16.90
C GLU A 39 14.68 1.02 17.71
N PRO A 40 15.25 1.82 18.63
CA PRO A 40 16.37 1.37 19.45
C PRO A 40 16.02 0.14 20.30
N ALA A 41 16.98 -0.80 20.40
CA ALA A 41 16.87 -2.04 21.18
C ALA A 41 15.78 -3.03 20.71
N GLU A 42 15.30 -2.87 19.49
CA GLU A 42 14.45 -3.83 18.79
C GLU A 42 15.27 -4.72 17.84
N GLY A 43 14.59 -5.60 17.09
CA GLY A 43 15.22 -6.42 16.05
C GLY A 43 15.58 -5.59 14.82
N ASP A 44 16.35 -6.18 13.91
CA ASP A 44 16.78 -5.54 12.66
C ASP A 44 16.12 -6.19 11.42
N ALA A 45 16.19 -5.47 10.30
CA ALA A 45 15.81 -5.96 8.99
C ALA A 45 16.89 -5.61 7.96
N ASP A 46 17.05 -6.49 6.97
CA ASP A 46 17.93 -6.30 5.82
C ASP A 46 17.10 -6.14 4.55
N VAL A 47 17.71 -5.52 3.53
CA VAL A 47 17.24 -5.59 2.15
C VAL A 47 17.83 -6.84 1.52
N ILE A 48 17.01 -7.78 1.08
CA ILE A 48 17.46 -9.06 0.51
C ILE A 48 16.90 -9.24 -0.89
N LEU A 49 17.71 -9.76 -1.81
CA LEU A 49 17.23 -10.21 -3.12
C LEU A 49 16.44 -11.52 -2.94
N ASP A 50 15.12 -11.46 -3.04
CA ASP A 50 14.26 -12.63 -2.90
C ASP A 50 14.19 -13.43 -4.20
N LEU A 51 14.99 -14.50 -4.26
CA LEU A 51 15.00 -15.43 -5.39
C LEU A 51 13.83 -16.43 -5.36
N SER A 52 13.08 -16.51 -4.26
CA SER A 52 11.98 -17.47 -4.12
C SER A 52 10.67 -16.98 -4.73
N GLY A 53 10.46 -15.66 -4.78
CA GLY A 53 9.34 -15.01 -5.45
C GLY A 53 9.72 -14.45 -6.82
N ASN A 54 9.54 -13.14 -6.98
CA ASN A 54 9.63 -12.44 -8.27
C ASN A 54 11.06 -12.00 -8.64
N GLY A 55 12.07 -12.34 -7.84
CA GLY A 55 13.44 -11.86 -8.04
C GLY A 55 13.63 -10.38 -7.69
N THR A 56 12.79 -9.85 -6.79
CA THR A 56 12.82 -8.45 -6.33
C THR A 56 13.58 -8.33 -5.01
N LYS A 57 14.01 -7.12 -4.69
CA LYS A 57 14.53 -6.80 -3.36
C LYS A 57 13.37 -6.58 -2.40
N VAL A 58 13.49 -7.16 -1.20
CA VAL A 58 12.46 -7.12 -0.16
C VAL A 58 13.05 -6.66 1.16
N ALA A 59 12.24 -6.05 2.02
CA ALA A 59 12.60 -5.89 3.43
C ALA A 59 12.35 -7.22 4.15
N ARG A 60 13.36 -7.74 4.87
CA ARG A 60 13.31 -9.04 5.53
C ARG A 60 13.87 -8.96 6.94
N HIS A 61 13.20 -9.60 7.90
CA HIS A 61 13.72 -9.70 9.27
C HIS A 61 15.09 -10.40 9.29
N VAL A 62 16.04 -9.87 10.07
CA VAL A 62 17.34 -10.54 10.27
C VAL A 62 17.14 -11.71 11.23
N GLN A 63 17.35 -12.92 10.74
CA GLN A 63 17.28 -14.11 11.59
C GLN A 63 18.44 -14.12 12.59
N THR A 64 18.14 -13.98 13.87
CA THR A 64 19.14 -14.08 14.96
C THR A 64 18.94 -15.35 15.77
N ASP A 65 20.03 -15.91 16.30
CA ASP A 65 20.01 -17.09 17.20
C ASP A 65 19.45 -16.79 18.61
N VAL A 66 19.14 -15.52 18.90
CA VAL A 66 18.72 -14.99 20.22
C VAL A 66 17.21 -14.70 20.19
N PRO A 67 16.48 -14.72 21.33
CA PRO A 67 15.04 -14.44 21.40
C PRO A 67 14.58 -13.29 20.49
N GLN A 68 13.52 -13.62 19.76
CA GLN A 68 12.87 -12.91 18.68
C GLN A 68 12.44 -11.50 19.08
N LEU A 69 13.32 -10.52 18.88
CA LEU A 69 12.93 -9.11 18.94
C LEU A 69 12.25 -8.74 17.62
N THR A 70 11.04 -8.19 17.71
CA THR A 70 10.36 -7.60 16.55
C THR A 70 11.23 -6.48 16.02
N ALA A 71 11.46 -6.42 14.71
CA ALA A 71 12.05 -5.27 14.06
C ALA A 71 10.91 -4.29 13.75
N THR A 72 10.87 -3.16 14.46
CA THR A 72 10.01 -2.03 14.14
C THR A 72 10.84 -0.99 13.40
N LEU A 73 10.49 -0.78 12.14
CA LEU A 73 11.20 0.14 11.24
C LEU A 73 10.25 1.22 10.77
N ALA A 74 10.71 2.45 10.66
CA ALA A 74 9.93 3.56 10.14
C ALA A 74 10.63 4.23 8.96
N ARG A 75 9.83 4.77 8.04
CA ARG A 75 10.31 5.64 6.96
C ARG A 75 9.41 6.85 6.88
N SER A 76 9.99 8.04 7.04
CA SER A 76 9.29 9.31 6.86
C SER A 76 8.85 9.50 5.40
N ASN A 77 7.76 10.21 5.19
CA ASN A 77 7.24 10.62 3.89
C ASN A 77 7.98 11.90 3.45
N ASP A 78 8.94 11.76 2.54
CA ASP A 78 9.92 12.81 2.22
C ASP A 78 10.11 13.00 0.71
N ALA A 79 11.10 13.79 0.30
CA ALA A 79 11.37 14.03 -1.11
C ALA A 79 11.92 12.77 -1.84
N GLY A 80 12.49 11.81 -1.11
CA GLY A 80 13.03 10.57 -1.66
C GLY A 80 11.94 9.54 -1.99
N PHE A 81 10.89 9.50 -1.16
CA PHE A 81 9.64 8.83 -1.45
C PHE A 81 8.50 9.58 -0.78
N ASN A 82 7.59 10.04 -1.63
CA ASN A 82 6.42 10.79 -1.24
C ASN A 82 5.16 10.01 -1.61
N PHE A 83 4.26 9.81 -0.66
CA PHE A 83 2.88 9.40 -0.90
C PHE A 83 1.92 10.53 -0.53
N LEU A 84 0.80 10.63 -1.25
CA LEU A 84 -0.22 11.63 -0.95
C LEU A 84 -0.90 11.27 0.39
N PRO A 85 -0.99 12.22 1.34
CA PRO A 85 -1.74 11.99 2.57
C PRO A 85 -3.21 11.75 2.26
N PHE A 86 -3.90 11.08 3.16
CA PHE A 86 -5.36 11.03 3.12
C PHE A 86 -5.95 12.40 3.49
N GLU A 87 -7.22 12.62 3.19
CA GLU A 87 -8.01 13.75 3.68
C GLU A 87 -8.57 13.48 5.09
N GLY A 88 -8.57 12.20 5.51
CA GLY A 88 -9.12 11.75 6.79
C GLY A 88 -10.64 11.63 6.81
N THR A 89 -11.29 11.80 5.65
CA THR A 89 -12.75 11.72 5.47
C THR A 89 -13.15 10.66 4.45
N GLU A 90 -12.20 9.90 3.94
CA GLU A 90 -12.44 8.85 2.97
C GLU A 90 -13.27 7.71 3.55
N THR A 91 -14.27 7.28 2.78
CA THR A 91 -15.07 6.08 3.07
C THR A 91 -14.56 4.84 2.34
N LYS A 92 -13.51 5.01 1.52
CA LYS A 92 -12.89 3.98 0.67
C LYS A 92 -11.37 4.16 0.59
N ALA A 93 -10.75 4.54 1.71
CA ALA A 93 -9.29 4.61 1.82
C ALA A 93 -8.68 3.21 1.62
N VAL A 94 -7.47 3.14 1.02
CA VAL A 94 -6.81 1.89 0.67
C VAL A 94 -5.33 2.02 0.99
N ILE A 95 -4.82 1.04 1.74
CA ILE A 95 -3.38 0.75 1.86
C ILE A 95 -3.17 -0.66 1.30
N GLN A 96 -2.08 -0.89 0.57
CA GLN A 96 -1.73 -2.19 0.03
C GLN A 96 -0.24 -2.47 0.15
N PHE A 97 0.15 -3.73 0.30
CA PHE A 97 1.55 -4.17 0.17
C PHE A 97 1.60 -5.67 -0.15
N GLU A 98 2.79 -6.17 -0.43
CA GLU A 98 3.06 -7.60 -0.57
C GLU A 98 3.80 -8.13 0.65
N ALA A 99 3.42 -9.31 1.12
CA ALA A 99 3.99 -9.93 2.30
C ALA A 99 4.09 -11.45 2.15
N THR A 100 5.11 -12.03 2.77
CA THR A 100 5.22 -13.46 3.03
C THR A 100 5.75 -13.69 4.44
N GLY A 101 5.54 -14.89 4.99
CA GLY A 101 6.01 -15.29 6.31
C GLY A 101 4.91 -15.95 7.14
N GLU A 102 5.31 -16.67 8.17
CA GLU A 102 4.41 -17.34 9.11
C GLU A 102 4.29 -16.60 10.44
N ASN A 103 5.16 -15.65 10.74
CA ASN A 103 5.16 -14.98 12.03
C ASN A 103 4.67 -13.53 11.89
N VAL A 104 5.52 -12.49 11.96
CA VAL A 104 5.04 -11.10 11.83
C VAL A 104 5.57 -10.45 10.55
N ALA A 105 4.68 -10.05 9.66
CA ALA A 105 4.93 -9.12 8.56
C ALA A 105 3.75 -8.16 8.44
N MET A 106 3.85 -7.01 9.11
CA MET A 106 2.78 -6.03 9.17
C MET A 106 3.26 -4.64 8.73
N LEU A 107 2.33 -3.89 8.15
CA LEU A 107 2.50 -2.50 7.74
C LEU A 107 1.49 -1.63 8.50
N ALA A 108 1.91 -0.44 8.88
CA ALA A 108 1.04 0.67 9.24
C ALA A 108 1.51 1.97 8.61
N LEU A 109 0.61 2.95 8.55
CA LEU A 109 0.96 4.34 8.36
C LEU A 109 0.80 5.07 9.69
N GLY A 110 1.43 6.23 9.83
CA GLY A 110 1.36 7.00 11.05
C GLY A 110 1.82 8.42 10.85
N ARG A 111 1.80 9.18 11.93
CA ARG A 111 2.38 10.52 11.98
C ARG A 111 3.55 10.56 12.92
N ASP A 112 4.72 10.94 12.43
CA ASP A 112 5.85 11.28 13.28
C ASP A 112 5.62 12.68 13.87
N ARG A 113 5.20 12.75 15.13
CA ARG A 113 4.77 14.01 15.75
C ARG A 113 5.95 14.82 16.28
N ASN A 114 7.05 14.14 16.58
CA ASN A 114 8.21 14.73 17.23
C ASN A 114 9.37 15.00 16.24
N GLY A 115 9.29 14.47 15.02
CA GLY A 115 10.24 14.69 13.94
C GLY A 115 11.53 13.88 14.08
N ASP A 116 11.53 12.80 14.86
CA ASP A 116 12.71 11.94 15.05
C ASP A 116 12.83 10.83 14.00
N GLY A 117 11.83 10.70 13.12
CA GLY A 117 11.75 9.74 12.04
C GLY A 117 11.34 8.33 12.47
N LEU A 118 10.83 8.18 13.69
CA LEU A 118 10.24 6.94 14.20
C LEU A 118 8.73 7.11 14.41
N LEU A 119 8.03 5.97 14.54
CA LEU A 119 6.60 5.96 14.87
C LEU A 119 6.39 5.11 16.12
N ARG A 120 5.92 5.74 17.21
CA ARG A 120 5.76 5.05 18.50
C ARG A 120 4.31 4.97 18.95
N ALA A 121 3.91 3.76 19.35
CA ALA A 121 2.59 3.51 19.93
C ALA A 121 2.35 4.33 21.21
N GLY A 122 3.39 4.46 22.05
CA GLY A 122 3.32 5.23 23.30
C GLY A 122 3.06 6.72 23.10
N ASP A 123 3.44 7.25 21.94
CA ASP A 123 3.25 8.66 21.56
C ASP A 123 1.95 8.89 20.75
N GLY A 124 1.21 7.81 20.49
CA GLY A 124 -0.06 7.85 19.77
C GLY A 124 0.08 7.99 18.25
N GLU A 125 1.23 7.61 17.69
CA GLU A 125 1.65 7.93 16.33
C GLU A 125 1.29 6.88 15.27
N ILE A 126 1.09 5.62 15.68
CA ILE A 126 0.93 4.49 14.77
C ILE A 126 -0.55 4.31 14.45
N GLY A 127 -0.93 4.38 13.16
CA GLY A 127 -2.25 4.02 12.68
C GLY A 127 -2.54 2.52 12.77
N PRO A 128 -3.68 2.04 12.26
CA PRO A 128 -3.97 0.61 12.26
C PRO A 128 -2.91 -0.16 11.48
N CYS A 129 -2.45 -1.28 12.02
CA CYS A 129 -1.54 -2.20 11.34
C CYS A 129 -2.34 -3.32 10.65
N PHE A 130 -1.85 -3.85 9.54
CA PHE A 130 -2.39 -5.07 8.95
C PHE A 130 -1.30 -5.88 8.28
N GLY A 131 -1.55 -7.17 8.08
CA GLY A 131 -0.55 -8.05 7.48
C GLY A 131 -0.72 -9.50 7.88
N VAL A 132 0.42 -10.17 8.03
CA VAL A 132 0.52 -11.52 8.60
C VAL A 132 0.93 -11.45 10.06
N PHE A 133 0.26 -12.23 10.91
CA PHE A 133 0.58 -12.39 12.33
C PHE A 133 0.32 -13.84 12.79
N ASP A 134 1.35 -14.55 13.25
CA ASP A 134 1.29 -15.93 13.78
C ASP A 134 0.40 -16.87 12.94
N ARG A 135 0.73 -16.99 11.66
CA ARG A 135 0.03 -17.82 10.65
C ARG A 135 -1.43 -17.43 10.39
N ASN A 136 -1.77 -16.18 10.67
CA ASN A 136 -3.07 -15.59 10.37
C ASN A 136 -2.90 -14.32 9.54
N LEU A 137 -3.95 -13.96 8.82
CA LEU A 137 -4.16 -12.62 8.32
C LEU A 137 -4.72 -11.76 9.44
N ALA A 138 -4.23 -10.54 9.57
CA ALA A 138 -4.48 -9.72 10.74
C ALA A 138 -4.81 -8.26 10.42
N ILE A 139 -5.69 -7.68 11.23
CA ILE A 139 -5.82 -6.24 11.46
C ILE A 139 -5.53 -6.00 12.93
N GLN A 140 -4.68 -5.02 13.24
CA GLN A 140 -4.44 -4.53 14.58
C GLN A 140 -4.86 -3.06 14.65
N GLU A 141 -5.60 -2.70 15.69
CA GLU A 141 -6.00 -1.31 15.96
C GLU A 141 -4.77 -0.40 16.11
N ALA A 142 -4.99 0.90 15.88
CA ALA A 142 -3.97 1.91 16.03
C ALA A 142 -3.26 1.84 17.39
N ASN A 143 -1.99 2.28 17.40
CA ASN A 143 -1.09 2.23 18.55
C ASN A 143 -0.96 0.83 19.16
N LEU A 144 -0.92 -0.19 18.29
CA LEU A 144 -0.75 -1.59 18.66
C LEU A 144 -1.85 -2.07 19.63
N GLY A 145 -3.08 -1.61 19.40
CA GLY A 145 -4.26 -2.00 20.17
C GLY A 145 -4.70 -3.44 19.91
N THR A 146 -6.02 -3.67 19.95
CA THR A 146 -6.59 -5.01 19.77
C THR A 146 -6.19 -5.60 18.43
N ILE A 147 -5.79 -6.88 18.42
CA ILE A 147 -5.51 -7.64 17.20
C ILE A 147 -6.67 -8.57 16.86
N TYR A 148 -7.10 -8.52 15.61
CA TYR A 148 -8.08 -9.42 15.00
C TYR A 148 -7.33 -10.38 14.08
N LEU A 149 -7.58 -11.68 14.22
CA LEU A 149 -6.92 -12.74 13.45
C LEU A 149 -7.94 -13.60 12.68
N ASP A 150 -7.58 -14.00 11.46
CA ASP A 150 -8.29 -15.01 10.68
C ASP A 150 -7.27 -15.92 10.00
N ASN A 151 -7.51 -17.23 10.07
CA ASN A 151 -6.55 -18.21 9.57
C ASN A 151 -6.47 -18.13 8.04
N PHE A 152 -5.27 -18.35 7.49
CA PHE A 152 -5.04 -18.39 6.04
C PHE A 152 -6.04 -19.28 5.27
N ASN A 153 -6.47 -20.38 5.87
CA ASN A 153 -7.40 -21.34 5.26
C ASN A 153 -8.88 -21.00 5.39
N GLN A 154 -9.28 -20.07 6.27
CA GLN A 154 -10.69 -19.68 6.46
C GLN A 154 -11.11 -18.49 5.58
N GLY A 155 -10.15 -17.84 4.90
CA GLY A 155 -10.36 -16.75 3.96
C GLY A 155 -10.88 -17.15 2.56
N GLY A 156 -11.26 -18.42 2.34
CA GLY A 156 -11.93 -18.86 1.10
C GLY A 156 -11.03 -19.46 0.01
N GLY A 157 -9.79 -19.85 0.31
CA GLY A 157 -8.93 -20.61 -0.60
C GLY A 157 -8.32 -21.83 0.09
N ASP A 158 -8.63 -23.03 -0.40
CA ASP A 158 -7.87 -24.23 -0.04
C ASP A 158 -6.42 -24.05 -0.55
N GLY A 159 -5.43 -24.32 0.30
CA GLY A 159 -4.01 -24.35 -0.10
C GLY A 159 -3.19 -23.09 0.19
N ASN A 160 -3.72 -22.14 0.95
CA ASN A 160 -2.93 -21.01 1.46
C ASN A 160 -1.89 -21.48 2.50
N SER A 161 -0.67 -20.97 2.41
CA SER A 161 0.41 -21.26 3.35
C SER A 161 1.12 -19.98 3.79
N GLY A 162 1.74 -19.96 4.97
CA GLY A 162 2.54 -18.79 5.37
C GLY A 162 3.84 -18.62 4.60
N ASN A 163 4.17 -19.53 3.68
CA ASN A 163 5.27 -19.34 2.73
C ASN A 163 4.79 -18.76 1.40
N ASP A 164 3.49 -18.54 1.23
CA ASP A 164 2.98 -17.87 0.05
C ASP A 164 3.23 -16.36 0.17
N TRP A 165 3.40 -15.73 -0.97
CA TRP A 165 3.35 -14.29 -1.16
C TRP A 165 1.90 -13.88 -1.35
N TYR A 166 1.48 -12.96 -0.49
CA TYR A 166 0.17 -12.34 -0.55
C TYR A 166 0.32 -10.89 -0.94
N ARG A 167 -0.55 -10.44 -1.84
CA ARG A 167 -0.86 -9.01 -1.95
C ARG A 167 -2.01 -8.70 -1.03
N LEU A 168 -1.77 -7.91 0.00
CA LEU A 168 -2.74 -7.57 1.04
C LEU A 168 -3.26 -6.15 0.85
N GLN A 169 -4.55 -5.95 1.06
CA GLN A 169 -5.20 -4.65 0.93
C GLN A 169 -6.12 -4.39 2.13
N LEU A 170 -5.83 -3.33 2.89
CA LEU A 170 -6.74 -2.81 3.91
C LEU A 170 -7.61 -1.72 3.27
N ARG A 171 -8.92 -1.95 3.22
CA ARG A 171 -9.90 -0.94 2.79
C ARG A 171 -10.57 -0.33 4.01
N MET A 172 -10.57 1.00 4.11
CA MET A 172 -10.95 1.72 5.31
C MET A 172 -12.04 2.75 5.02
N ASP A 173 -12.95 2.89 5.98
CA ASP A 173 -13.83 4.04 6.10
C ASP A 173 -13.45 4.78 7.38
N PHE A 174 -12.82 5.95 7.25
CA PHE A 174 -12.36 6.75 8.38
C PHE A 174 -13.51 7.44 9.13
N THR A 175 -14.69 7.55 8.51
CA THR A 175 -15.85 8.24 9.08
C THR A 175 -16.80 7.31 9.84
N ALA A 176 -16.71 6.01 9.59
CA ALA A 176 -17.50 4.98 10.25
C ALA A 176 -17.08 4.77 11.73
N GLY A 177 -17.84 3.95 12.46
CA GLY A 177 -17.51 3.61 13.85
C GLY A 177 -17.54 4.81 14.80
N SER A 178 -18.34 5.83 14.52
CA SER A 178 -18.34 7.12 15.25
C SER A 178 -17.01 7.87 15.18
N GLY A 179 -16.28 7.76 14.05
CA GLY A 179 -14.98 8.38 13.85
C GLY A 179 -13.79 7.52 14.31
N ASP A 180 -14.04 6.34 14.88
CA ASP A 180 -12.99 5.37 15.21
C ASP A 180 -12.48 4.60 13.97
N GLY A 181 -13.20 4.73 12.86
CA GLY A 181 -12.92 4.08 11.60
C GLY A 181 -13.23 2.58 11.62
N ILE A 182 -13.53 2.04 10.44
CA ILE A 182 -13.61 0.58 10.24
C ILE A 182 -12.77 0.16 9.04
N GLY A 183 -12.22 -1.04 9.10
CA GLY A 183 -11.40 -1.64 8.06
C GLY A 183 -11.90 -3.01 7.63
N SER A 184 -11.67 -3.34 6.36
CA SER A 184 -11.83 -4.68 5.82
C SER A 184 -10.56 -5.15 5.12
N LEU A 185 -10.09 -6.36 5.44
CA LEU A 185 -8.88 -6.93 4.84
C LEU A 185 -9.23 -7.81 3.63
N TYR A 186 -8.44 -7.65 2.57
CA TYR A 186 -8.50 -8.43 1.35
C TYR A 186 -7.11 -8.97 1.01
N PHE A 187 -7.05 -10.08 0.29
CA PHE A 187 -5.79 -10.67 -0.18
C PHE A 187 -5.87 -11.19 -1.62
N LYS A 188 -4.72 -11.30 -2.28
CA LYS A 188 -4.49 -12.18 -3.44
C LYS A 188 -3.34 -13.11 -3.11
N ASN A 189 -3.50 -14.41 -3.32
CA ASN A 189 -2.38 -15.35 -3.27
C ASN A 189 -1.62 -15.31 -4.60
N LEU A 190 -0.43 -14.71 -4.58
CA LEU A 190 0.38 -14.52 -5.78
C LEU A 190 1.01 -15.83 -6.26
N ASN A 191 1.35 -16.75 -5.35
CA ASN A 191 1.88 -18.07 -5.69
C ASN A 191 0.83 -18.96 -6.37
N GLN A 192 -0.44 -18.83 -5.98
CA GLN A 192 -1.54 -19.51 -6.65
C GLN A 192 -2.01 -18.79 -7.92
N GLY A 193 -1.48 -17.60 -8.20
CA GLY A 193 -1.76 -16.85 -9.41
C GLY A 193 -3.11 -16.12 -9.40
N ASP A 194 -3.67 -15.84 -8.21
CA ASP A 194 -4.94 -15.15 -8.03
C ASP A 194 -4.99 -13.85 -8.85
N LYS A 195 -6.07 -13.69 -9.60
CA LYS A 195 -6.28 -12.49 -10.43
C LYS A 195 -7.10 -11.42 -9.72
N SER A 196 -7.90 -11.81 -8.73
CA SER A 196 -8.84 -10.94 -8.03
C SER A 196 -8.61 -10.98 -6.52
N PHE A 197 -8.98 -9.90 -5.83
CA PHE A 197 -8.91 -9.85 -4.38
C PHE A 197 -10.03 -10.68 -3.75
N HIS A 198 -9.66 -11.53 -2.80
CA HIS A 198 -10.54 -12.27 -1.92
C HIS A 198 -10.72 -11.48 -0.63
N ILE A 199 -11.95 -11.43 -0.12
CA ILE A 199 -12.23 -10.83 1.18
C ILE A 199 -11.87 -11.83 2.29
N VAL A 200 -11.19 -11.36 3.33
CA VAL A 200 -10.94 -12.18 4.52
C VAL A 200 -12.19 -12.12 5.39
N SER A 201 -12.95 -13.22 5.43
CA SER A 201 -14.31 -13.23 6.02
C SER A 201 -14.33 -12.81 7.49
N GLY A 202 -13.33 -13.20 8.28
CA GLY A 202 -13.16 -12.80 9.67
C GLY A 202 -12.64 -11.37 9.86
N MET A 203 -12.34 -10.63 8.79
CA MET A 203 -11.78 -9.26 8.86
C MET A 203 -12.69 -8.20 8.27
N VAL A 204 -13.99 -8.44 8.14
CA VAL A 204 -14.92 -7.43 7.60
C VAL A 204 -15.34 -6.44 8.68
N ASN A 205 -15.24 -5.15 8.38
CA ASN A 205 -15.68 -4.03 9.24
C ASN A 205 -15.10 -4.07 10.67
N ARG A 206 -13.81 -4.38 10.80
CA ARG A 206 -13.11 -4.35 12.09
C ARG A 206 -12.85 -2.91 12.52
N PRO A 207 -13.03 -2.56 13.81
CA PRO A 207 -12.60 -1.27 14.33
C PRO A 207 -11.12 -1.03 14.03
N LEU A 208 -10.78 0.21 13.69
CA LEU A 208 -9.39 0.61 13.42
C LEU A 208 -8.73 1.30 14.62
N GLY A 209 -9.51 1.68 15.63
CA GLY A 209 -8.98 2.33 16.84
C GLY A 209 -8.43 3.74 16.59
N LEU A 210 -8.91 4.46 15.56
CA LEU A 210 -8.38 5.78 15.21
C LEU A 210 -8.55 6.81 16.33
N LEU A 211 -9.56 6.68 17.19
CA LEU A 211 -9.74 7.54 18.37
C LEU A 211 -8.68 7.25 19.46
N GLY A 212 -7.99 6.11 19.38
CA GLY A 212 -6.84 5.78 20.22
C GLY A 212 -5.54 6.48 19.79
N MET A 213 -5.54 7.18 18.65
CA MET A 213 -4.41 7.98 18.19
C MET A 213 -4.31 9.32 18.93
N ALA A 214 -3.12 9.92 18.92
CA ALA A 214 -3.00 11.30 19.34
C ALA A 214 -3.88 12.19 18.45
N ALA A 215 -4.45 13.26 19.03
CA ALA A 215 -5.46 14.10 18.37
C ALA A 215 -4.99 14.70 17.03
N ASP A 216 -3.67 14.83 16.84
CA ASP A 216 -3.08 15.35 15.62
C ASP A 216 -2.39 14.27 14.76
N ALA A 217 -2.49 12.99 15.12
CA ALA A 217 -1.89 11.87 14.38
C ALA A 217 -2.88 11.10 13.48
N GLY A 218 -4.10 11.63 13.29
CA GLY A 218 -5.11 10.99 12.44
C GLY A 218 -4.70 10.91 10.96
N PRO A 219 -5.50 10.20 10.13
CA PRO A 219 -5.12 9.85 8.75
C PRO A 219 -4.75 11.03 7.85
N SER A 220 -5.35 12.21 8.07
CA SER A 220 -5.05 13.42 7.30
C SER A 220 -3.66 14.02 7.56
N ARG A 221 -2.95 13.45 8.52
CA ARG A 221 -1.61 13.88 8.94
C ARG A 221 -0.59 12.77 8.85
N TRP A 222 -0.94 11.61 8.31
CA TRP A 222 0.03 10.53 8.17
C TRP A 222 1.13 10.94 7.20
N ASP A 223 2.36 10.88 7.70
CA ASP A 223 3.58 11.33 7.05
C ASP A 223 4.74 10.36 7.28
N ALA A 224 4.44 9.12 7.67
CA ALA A 224 5.41 8.04 7.73
C ALA A 224 4.72 6.68 7.59
N MET A 225 5.53 5.67 7.27
CA MET A 225 5.13 4.26 7.31
C MET A 225 5.97 3.49 8.32
N CYS A 226 5.39 2.44 8.90
CA CYS A 226 6.03 1.56 9.87
C CYS A 226 5.90 0.10 9.42
N LEU A 227 7.03 -0.62 9.42
CA LEU A 227 7.08 -2.07 9.24
C LEU A 227 7.29 -2.74 10.58
N ARG A 228 6.60 -3.87 10.78
CA ARG A 228 6.86 -4.78 11.90
C ARG A 228 7.17 -6.15 11.34
N LEU A 229 8.38 -6.62 11.58
CA LEU A 229 8.89 -7.88 11.07
C LEU A 229 9.40 -8.74 12.23
N LEU A 230 9.04 -10.02 12.27
CA LEU A 230 9.56 -10.93 13.29
C LEU A 230 9.67 -12.35 12.76
N SER A 231 10.88 -12.88 12.60
CA SER A 231 11.09 -14.30 12.32
C SER A 231 10.79 -15.17 13.53
N ASN A 232 10.30 -16.39 13.29
CA ASN A 232 10.22 -17.44 14.33
C ASN A 232 11.40 -18.45 14.27
N GLY A 233 12.42 -18.18 13.44
CA GLY A 233 13.56 -19.06 13.17
C GLY A 233 13.34 -20.06 12.03
N ASN A 234 12.09 -20.38 11.68
CA ASN A 234 11.78 -21.28 10.56
C ASN A 234 11.18 -20.54 9.35
N SER A 235 10.50 -19.43 9.61
CA SER A 235 9.97 -18.54 8.60
C SER A 235 10.62 -17.16 8.73
N VAL A 236 10.95 -16.53 7.61
CA VAL A 236 11.60 -15.22 7.56
C VAL A 236 10.64 -14.23 6.87
N PRO A 237 9.79 -13.53 7.65
CA PRO A 237 8.82 -12.64 7.07
C PRO A 237 9.47 -11.54 6.23
N SER A 238 8.85 -11.25 5.10
CA SER A 238 9.35 -10.27 4.14
C SER A 238 8.20 -9.40 3.61
N ILE A 239 8.52 -8.16 3.23
CA ILE A 239 7.59 -7.16 2.69
C ILE A 239 8.16 -6.54 1.41
N ASP A 240 7.30 -6.28 0.43
CA ASP A 240 7.62 -5.57 -0.83
C ASP A 240 6.41 -4.75 -1.35
N ASN A 241 6.61 -3.95 -2.40
CA ASN A 241 5.56 -3.32 -3.23
C ASN A 241 4.50 -2.56 -2.42
N ILE A 242 4.94 -1.65 -1.55
CA ILE A 242 4.08 -0.91 -0.61
C ILE A 242 3.38 0.25 -1.34
N ILE A 243 2.07 0.35 -1.20
CA ILE A 243 1.23 1.42 -1.72
C ILE A 243 0.51 2.08 -0.53
N PRO A 244 1.06 3.18 0.01
CA PRO A 244 0.49 3.86 1.18
C PRO A 244 -0.89 4.49 0.93
N ASN A 245 -1.15 4.95 -0.28
CA ASN A 245 -2.44 5.50 -0.66
C ASN A 245 -2.88 4.96 -2.02
N GLY A 246 -3.60 3.84 -1.97
CA GLY A 246 -4.19 3.19 -3.14
C GLY A 246 -5.54 3.78 -3.55
N THR A 247 -6.06 4.83 -2.89
CA THR A 247 -7.38 5.38 -3.19
C THR A 247 -7.34 6.47 -4.24
N THR A 248 -6.28 7.28 -4.24
CA THR A 248 -6.17 8.39 -5.18
C THR A 248 -5.95 7.87 -6.59
N LEU A 249 -7.01 7.88 -7.38
CA LEU A 249 -6.96 7.54 -8.79
C LEU A 249 -6.09 8.56 -9.54
N ARG A 250 -4.99 8.06 -10.10
CA ARG A 250 -3.95 8.87 -10.72
C ARG A 250 -3.50 8.28 -12.05
N VAL A 251 -3.46 9.11 -13.08
CA VAL A 251 -2.79 8.75 -14.34
C VAL A 251 -1.29 8.74 -14.09
N THR A 252 -0.66 7.63 -14.45
CA THR A 252 0.75 7.36 -14.19
C THR A 252 1.58 7.29 -15.47
N GLY A 253 0.94 7.08 -16.62
CA GLY A 253 1.64 7.00 -17.88
C GLY A 253 0.73 7.31 -19.06
N THR A 254 1.34 7.91 -20.08
CA THR A 254 0.74 8.06 -21.40
C THR A 254 1.79 7.71 -22.44
N ALA A 255 1.47 6.84 -23.38
CA ALA A 255 2.35 6.47 -24.48
C ALA A 255 1.61 6.57 -25.81
N LEU A 256 2.30 7.04 -26.85
CA LEU A 256 1.77 7.14 -28.21
C LEU A 256 2.52 6.17 -29.11
N ALA A 257 1.78 5.29 -29.79
CA ALA A 257 2.33 4.36 -30.77
C ALA A 257 1.28 4.02 -31.83
N ASP A 258 1.66 4.03 -33.11
CA ASP A 258 0.84 3.57 -34.23
C ASP A 258 -0.58 4.18 -34.31
N GLY A 259 -0.72 5.46 -33.94
CA GLY A 259 -2.01 6.16 -33.94
C GLY A 259 -2.90 5.86 -32.72
N TRP A 260 -2.37 5.13 -31.73
CA TRP A 260 -3.03 4.84 -30.47
C TRP A 260 -2.35 5.56 -29.32
N MET A 261 -3.16 5.95 -28.35
CA MET A 261 -2.68 6.41 -27.06
C MET A 261 -3.00 5.38 -25.99
N THR A 262 -1.96 4.86 -25.35
CA THR A 262 -2.06 4.04 -24.15
C THR A 262 -2.07 4.97 -22.95
N ILE A 263 -3.05 4.84 -22.08
CA ILE A 263 -3.14 5.56 -20.81
C ILE A 263 -3.07 4.52 -19.71
N SER A 264 -2.16 4.72 -18.76
CA SER A 264 -2.03 3.90 -17.57
C SER A 264 -2.35 4.74 -16.34
N TRP A 265 -3.03 4.13 -15.38
CA TRP A 265 -3.36 4.75 -14.11
C TRP A 265 -3.08 3.80 -12.95
N ARG A 266 -3.13 4.33 -11.73
CA ARG A 266 -3.05 3.60 -10.48
C ARG A 266 -4.05 4.20 -9.49
N GLY A 267 -4.28 3.46 -8.42
CA GLY A 267 -5.21 3.86 -7.36
C GLY A 267 -6.68 3.71 -7.74
N GLY A 268 -7.54 3.98 -6.76
CA GLY A 268 -8.97 3.68 -6.81
C GLY A 268 -9.28 2.19 -6.66
N THR A 269 -10.56 1.89 -6.68
CA THR A 269 -11.12 0.54 -6.77
C THR A 269 -12.00 0.47 -8.02
N GLY A 270 -11.69 -0.48 -8.90
CA GLY A 270 -12.45 -0.69 -10.12
C GLY A 270 -13.95 -1.00 -9.88
N PRO A 271 -14.77 -0.98 -10.94
CA PRO A 271 -14.37 -0.72 -12.33
C PRO A 271 -14.00 0.76 -12.58
N TYR A 272 -13.25 1.02 -13.64
CA TYR A 272 -12.77 2.35 -14.04
C TYR A 272 -13.37 2.76 -15.37
N GLN A 273 -13.79 4.01 -15.51
CA GLN A 273 -14.24 4.60 -16.77
C GLN A 273 -13.21 5.62 -17.25
N LEU A 274 -12.54 5.32 -18.37
CA LEU A 274 -11.79 6.33 -19.11
C LEU A 274 -12.79 7.27 -19.80
N GLN A 275 -12.53 8.57 -19.67
CA GLN A 275 -13.28 9.60 -20.37
C GLN A 275 -12.34 10.55 -21.10
N ARG A 276 -12.79 11.04 -22.26
CA ARG A 276 -12.08 12.06 -23.04
C ARG A 276 -12.88 13.35 -23.14
N SER A 277 -12.18 14.45 -23.40
CA SER A 277 -12.79 15.71 -23.86
C SER A 277 -11.89 16.39 -24.88
N GLY A 278 -12.49 17.09 -25.84
CA GLY A 278 -11.77 17.97 -26.77
C GLY A 278 -11.36 19.32 -26.14
N SER A 279 -11.93 19.67 -24.98
CA SER A 279 -11.71 20.95 -24.28
C SER A 279 -11.68 20.77 -22.76
N LEU A 280 -10.89 21.59 -22.07
CA LEU A 280 -10.95 21.70 -20.60
C LEU A 280 -12.04 22.64 -20.12
N GLU A 281 -12.46 23.57 -20.99
CA GLU A 281 -13.45 24.60 -20.66
C GLU A 281 -14.87 24.05 -20.83
N GLU A 282 -15.07 23.21 -21.85
CA GLU A 282 -16.32 22.52 -22.08
C GLU A 282 -16.27 21.19 -21.32
N MET A 283 -17.01 21.10 -20.21
CA MET A 283 -17.09 19.90 -19.37
C MET A 283 -17.85 18.73 -20.03
N SER A 284 -17.84 18.63 -21.36
CA SER A 284 -18.43 17.54 -22.14
C SER A 284 -17.46 16.36 -22.22
N TRP A 285 -17.43 15.57 -21.16
CA TRP A 285 -16.64 14.34 -21.09
C TRP A 285 -17.42 13.18 -21.73
N GLU A 286 -16.78 12.48 -22.67
CA GLU A 286 -17.32 11.29 -23.33
C GLU A 286 -16.64 10.03 -22.80
N ASN A 287 -17.40 8.95 -22.65
CA ASN A 287 -16.86 7.65 -22.25
C ASN A 287 -16.08 7.01 -23.40
N GLU A 288 -14.86 6.56 -23.10
CA GLU A 288 -14.04 5.73 -23.98
C GLU A 288 -14.36 4.25 -23.73
N GLY A 289 -15.44 3.78 -24.33
CA GLY A 289 -15.93 2.40 -24.16
C GLY A 289 -16.57 2.14 -22.79
N ASP A 290 -16.72 0.86 -22.45
CA ASP A 290 -17.32 0.40 -21.19
C ASP A 290 -16.32 0.50 -20.02
N PRO A 291 -16.81 0.54 -18.75
CA PRO A 291 -15.94 0.45 -17.58
C PRO A 291 -15.09 -0.83 -17.55
N VAL A 292 -13.84 -0.71 -17.12
CA VAL A 292 -12.85 -1.81 -17.11
C VAL A 292 -12.22 -2.02 -15.72
N GLU A 293 -11.81 -3.24 -15.41
CA GLU A 293 -10.99 -3.53 -14.21
C GLU A 293 -9.49 -3.27 -14.43
N ALA A 294 -9.08 -3.16 -15.70
CA ALA A 294 -7.70 -2.91 -16.07
C ALA A 294 -7.26 -1.49 -15.65
N THR A 295 -5.98 -1.36 -15.30
CA THR A 295 -5.34 -0.07 -14.98
C THR A 295 -4.59 0.52 -16.17
N THR A 296 -4.89 0.03 -17.37
CA THR A 296 -4.37 0.53 -18.64
C THR A 296 -5.42 0.34 -19.72
N LEU A 297 -5.59 1.36 -20.56
CA LEU A 297 -6.48 1.32 -21.71
C LEU A 297 -5.88 2.05 -22.91
N GLN A 298 -6.16 1.54 -24.11
CA GLN A 298 -5.76 2.15 -25.36
C GLN A 298 -6.97 2.81 -26.03
N THR A 299 -6.78 4.03 -26.52
CA THR A 299 -7.79 4.79 -27.26
C THR A 299 -7.17 5.37 -28.54
N PRO A 300 -7.90 5.41 -29.67
CA PRO A 300 -7.38 5.95 -30.91
C PRO A 300 -7.14 7.47 -30.79
N VAL A 301 -6.04 7.94 -31.38
CA VAL A 301 -5.76 9.38 -31.47
C VAL A 301 -6.61 9.97 -32.58
N SER A 302 -7.74 10.58 -32.22
CA SER A 302 -8.71 11.14 -33.17
C SER A 302 -8.54 12.64 -33.43
N ALA A 303 -7.76 13.35 -32.60
CA ALA A 303 -7.53 14.79 -32.72
C ALA A 303 -6.13 15.21 -32.25
N ALA A 304 -5.71 16.41 -32.65
CA ALA A 304 -4.40 16.98 -32.29
C ALA A 304 -4.28 17.32 -30.80
N ARG A 305 -5.41 17.53 -30.10
CA ARG A 305 -5.47 17.79 -28.66
C ARG A 305 -6.68 17.09 -28.07
N MET A 306 -6.46 16.37 -26.99
CA MET A 306 -7.49 15.71 -26.21
C MET A 306 -7.07 15.72 -24.74
N PHE A 307 -8.06 15.75 -23.87
CA PHE A 307 -7.91 15.67 -22.43
C PHE A 307 -8.50 14.36 -21.96
N PHE A 308 -7.85 13.75 -20.98
CA PHE A 308 -8.29 12.48 -20.44
C PHE A 308 -8.46 12.58 -18.93
N ARG A 309 -9.47 11.88 -18.43
CA ARG A 309 -9.65 11.60 -17.01
C ARG A 309 -10.14 10.18 -16.84
N ILE A 310 -9.83 9.61 -15.70
CA ILE A 310 -10.36 8.33 -15.29
C ILE A 310 -11.27 8.61 -14.11
N THR A 311 -12.39 7.91 -14.07
CA THR A 311 -13.39 7.99 -13.01
C THR A 311 -13.76 6.59 -12.53
N GLN A 312 -14.34 6.50 -11.34
CA GLN A 312 -14.97 5.29 -10.84
C GLN A 312 -16.49 5.51 -10.90
N PRO A 313 -17.22 4.82 -11.80
CA PRO A 313 -18.67 4.93 -11.92
C PRO A 313 -19.43 4.36 -10.71
#